data_AF-A0A0W0SLA0-F1
#
_entry.id   AF-A0A0W0SLA0-F1
#
_cell.length_a   1.000
_cell.length_b   1.000
_cell.length_c   1.000
_cell.angle_alpha   90.00
_cell.angle_beta   90.00
_cell.angle_gamma   90.00
#
_symmetry.space_group_name_H-M   'P 1'
#
loop_
_entity.id
_entity.type
_entity.pdbx_description
1 polymer ?
#
loop_
_entity_poly.entity_id
_entity_poly.type
_entity_poly.pdbx_seq_one_letter_code
_entity_poly.pdbx_strand_id
1 'polypeptide(L)'
;MKVLVTGGTGFLGKVIVQQLLDRGDKVRVYCRGNYPDLMTEGVEMVYGDMKDSQRLFKATQGIDAVIHTASKVGVWGAYEDYYQCNVIGTESLISACKKQRVSFLVYTSSPSTVFDGHEVRGADEGLPYPTKFLNAYGATKAKAEQLVMNANSDALKTVALRPHLIWGPHDNQLIPRLIERARRGVLKLINNHNALVDTVYVDNAAQAHLLALEHLKETSTCAGKVYFISQDEPVEINAFINRILMAADLPAVQKTISPKLAYGAGAILEFFYKLLGIRAEPMLTRFVAKQLTVTCWYDISAAKRDIGYRPEISIEEGLRRVSSWLRQNERNK
;
A
#
# COMPACT_ATOMS: atom_id res chain seq x y z
N MET A 1 0.95 23.92 4.14
CA MET A 1 -0.22 23.41 4.89
C MET A 1 0.26 22.63 6.10
N LYS A 2 -0.61 22.35 7.08
CA LYS A 2 -0.35 21.39 8.15
C LYS A 2 -1.05 20.06 7.84
N VAL A 3 -0.26 19.03 7.55
CA VAL A 3 -0.76 17.73 7.07
C VAL A 3 -0.51 16.66 8.13
N LEU A 4 -1.57 15.92 8.50
CA LEU A 4 -1.46 14.74 9.36
C LEU A 4 -1.27 13.49 8.49
N VAL A 5 -0.16 12.79 8.68
CA VAL A 5 0.10 11.48 8.07
C VAL A 5 -0.06 10.40 9.12
N THR A 6 -1.16 9.66 9.05
CA THR A 6 -1.27 8.42 9.85
C THR A 6 -0.52 7.32 9.11
N GLY A 7 0.30 6.55 9.83
CA GLY A 7 1.17 5.55 9.19
C GLY A 7 2.42 6.15 8.53
N GLY A 8 2.76 7.41 8.82
CA GLY A 8 3.96 8.10 8.30
C GLY A 8 5.30 7.46 8.67
N THR A 9 5.28 6.42 9.52
CA THR A 9 6.45 5.63 9.92
C THR A 9 6.60 4.33 9.09
N GLY A 10 5.59 3.99 8.30
CA GLY A 10 5.60 2.84 7.39
C GLY A 10 6.34 3.13 6.08
N PHE A 11 6.49 2.10 5.25
CA PHE A 11 7.24 2.15 3.99
C PHE A 11 6.80 3.33 3.08
N LEU A 12 5.54 3.33 2.62
CA LEU A 12 5.00 4.44 1.82
C LEU A 12 4.92 5.74 2.62
N GLY A 13 4.51 5.65 3.89
CA GLY A 13 4.28 6.83 4.74
C GLY A 13 5.52 7.68 4.93
N LYS A 14 6.71 7.07 5.09
CA LYS A 14 7.98 7.80 5.22
C LYS A 14 8.29 8.64 3.97
N VAL A 15 8.06 8.07 2.78
CA VAL A 15 8.29 8.77 1.51
C VAL A 15 7.30 9.92 1.34
N ILE A 16 6.03 9.73 1.71
CA ILE A 16 5.04 10.81 1.72
C ILE A 16 5.43 11.93 2.68
N VAL A 17 5.88 11.59 3.90
CA VAL A 17 6.35 12.58 4.87
C VAL A 17 7.51 13.39 4.28
N GLN A 18 8.50 12.73 3.68
CA GLN A 18 9.64 13.42 3.06
C GLN A 18 9.19 14.36 1.94
N GLN A 19 8.37 13.89 0.99
CA GLN A 19 7.91 14.73 -0.12
C GLN A 19 7.06 15.93 0.36
N LEU A 20 6.28 15.77 1.43
CA LEU A 20 5.54 16.89 2.04
C LEU A 20 6.50 17.94 2.64
N LEU A 21 7.56 17.50 3.33
CA LEU A 21 8.58 18.40 3.87
C LEU A 21 9.32 19.13 2.74
N ASP A 22 9.69 18.42 1.66
CA ASP A 22 10.36 19.00 0.49
C ASP A 22 9.48 20.06 -0.20
N ARG A 23 8.15 19.88 -0.18
CA ARG A 23 7.17 20.87 -0.65
C ARG A 23 6.99 22.07 0.30
N GLY A 24 7.56 22.02 1.50
CA GLY A 24 7.46 23.07 2.52
C GLY A 24 6.22 22.96 3.43
N ASP A 25 5.57 21.80 3.47
CA ASP A 25 4.46 21.54 4.40
C ASP A 25 4.96 21.24 5.82
N LYS A 26 4.14 21.59 6.82
CA LYS A 26 4.33 21.14 8.20
C LYS A 26 3.67 19.79 8.37
N VAL A 27 4.42 18.78 8.82
CA VAL A 27 3.92 17.41 8.88
C VAL A 27 3.70 17.00 10.33
N ARG A 28 2.52 16.47 10.63
CA ARG A 28 2.28 15.74 11.88
C ARG A 28 2.19 14.25 11.57
N VAL A 29 2.90 13.41 12.30
CA VAL A 29 2.87 11.96 12.10
C VAL A 29 2.20 11.29 13.29
N TYR A 30 1.15 10.50 13.02
CA TYR A 30 0.50 9.67 14.03
C TYR A 30 1.02 8.23 13.98
N CYS A 31 1.63 7.77 15.07
CA CYS A 31 2.28 6.47 15.10
C CYS A 31 2.34 5.85 16.51
N ARG A 32 2.67 4.55 16.59
CA ARG A 32 2.64 3.78 17.84
C ARG A 32 3.94 3.79 18.65
N GLY A 33 5.05 4.20 18.05
CA GLY A 33 6.39 4.04 18.64
C GLY A 33 7.29 5.23 18.35
N ASN A 34 8.49 5.23 18.92
CA ASN A 34 9.49 6.26 18.68
C ASN A 34 10.26 5.98 17.38
N TYR A 35 10.40 7.00 16.53
CA TYR A 35 11.12 6.91 15.26
C TYR A 35 12.07 8.10 15.13
N PRO A 36 13.28 8.02 15.73
CA PRO A 36 14.24 9.12 15.74
C PRO A 36 14.57 9.67 14.36
N ASP A 37 14.62 8.81 13.34
CA ASP A 37 14.92 9.20 11.95
C ASP A 37 13.89 10.18 11.35
N LEU A 38 12.69 10.28 11.92
CA LEU A 38 11.63 11.21 11.50
C LEU A 38 11.52 12.44 12.41
N MET A 39 12.32 12.52 13.48
CA MET A 39 12.35 13.66 14.40
C MET A 39 13.23 14.78 13.84
N THR A 40 12.87 15.27 12.65
CA THR A 40 13.56 16.36 11.96
C THR A 40 12.76 17.66 12.06
N GLU A 41 13.38 18.77 11.70
CA GLU A 41 12.67 20.05 11.60
C GLU A 41 11.46 19.92 10.66
N GLY A 42 10.32 20.49 11.07
CA GLY A 42 9.06 20.42 10.31
C GLY A 42 8.16 19.22 10.63
N VAL A 43 8.62 18.22 11.41
CA VAL A 43 7.82 17.06 11.81
C VAL A 43 7.39 17.13 13.29
N GLU A 44 6.09 17.01 13.52
CA GLU A 44 5.48 16.86 14.85
C GLU A 44 5.02 15.42 15.06
N MET A 45 5.59 14.70 16.02
CA MET A 45 5.17 13.32 16.33
C MET A 45 4.03 13.31 17.35
N VAL A 46 2.96 12.57 17.04
CA VAL A 46 1.88 12.26 17.98
C VAL A 46 1.76 10.76 18.14
N TYR A 47 1.88 10.31 19.39
CA TYR A 47 1.86 8.89 19.70
C TYR A 47 0.46 8.38 20.03
N GLY A 48 0.08 7.28 19.39
CA GLY A 48 -1.16 6.57 19.67
C GLY A 48 -1.43 5.42 18.68
N ASP A 49 -2.41 4.59 19.02
CA ASP A 49 -2.89 3.51 18.17
C ASP A 49 -4.12 4.00 17.36
N MET A 50 -4.36 3.43 16.18
CA MET A 50 -5.56 3.76 15.39
C MET A 50 -6.86 3.41 16.13
N LYS A 51 -6.81 2.54 17.14
CA LYS A 51 -7.95 2.20 18.01
C LYS A 51 -8.25 3.28 19.06
N ASP A 52 -7.36 4.24 19.27
CA ASP A 52 -7.54 5.31 20.26
C ASP A 52 -8.18 6.56 19.62
N SER A 53 -9.51 6.61 19.70
CA SER A 53 -10.30 7.71 19.12
C SER A 53 -10.02 9.08 19.77
N GLN A 54 -9.67 9.11 21.06
CA GLN A 54 -9.33 10.36 21.75
C GLN A 54 -7.98 10.91 21.29
N ARG A 55 -6.99 10.03 21.10
CA ARG A 55 -5.68 10.41 20.55
C ARG A 55 -5.80 10.85 19.10
N LEU A 56 -6.61 10.17 18.28
CA LEU A 56 -6.90 10.61 16.92
C LEU A 56 -7.53 12.01 16.89
N PHE A 57 -8.50 12.28 17.77
CA PHE A 57 -9.10 13.61 17.89
C PHE A 57 -8.10 14.70 18.26
N LYS A 58 -7.13 14.42 19.14
CA LYS A 58 -6.04 15.33 19.45
C LYS A 58 -5.09 15.50 18.26
N ALA A 59 -4.77 14.41 17.56
CA ALA A 59 -3.88 14.43 16.40
C ALA A 59 -4.44 15.27 15.24
N THR A 60 -5.76 15.37 15.09
CA THR A 60 -6.40 16.19 14.05
C THR A 60 -6.59 17.67 14.42
N GLN A 61 -6.22 18.11 15.63
CA GLN A 61 -6.36 19.52 16.03
C GLN A 61 -5.45 20.45 15.21
N GLY A 62 -6.04 21.46 14.57
CA GLY A 62 -5.32 22.45 13.77
C GLY A 62 -4.66 21.88 12.51
N ILE A 63 -5.19 20.76 12.00
CA ILE A 63 -4.72 20.10 10.77
C ILE A 63 -5.60 20.56 9.60
N ASP A 64 -4.97 20.90 8.47
CA ASP A 64 -5.68 21.28 7.24
C ASP A 64 -6.12 20.04 6.44
N ALA A 65 -5.24 19.03 6.38
CA ALA A 65 -5.42 17.84 5.57
C ALA A 65 -4.87 16.57 6.25
N VAL A 66 -5.46 15.43 5.91
CA VAL A 66 -5.02 14.11 6.38
C VAL A 66 -4.64 13.23 5.19
N ILE A 67 -3.48 12.58 5.28
CA ILE A 67 -3.12 11.44 4.43
C ILE A 67 -3.15 10.18 5.30
N HIS A 68 -4.12 9.31 5.02
CA HIS A 68 -4.37 8.10 5.79
C HIS A 68 -3.73 6.87 5.13
N THR A 69 -2.50 6.55 5.56
CA THR A 69 -1.74 5.37 5.09
C THR A 69 -1.74 4.22 6.11
N ALA A 70 -2.11 4.51 7.36
CA ALA A 70 -2.11 3.51 8.45
C ALA A 70 -3.09 2.37 8.16
N SER A 71 -2.59 1.14 8.15
CA SER A 71 -3.39 -0.06 7.98
C SER A 71 -2.67 -1.26 8.56
N LYS A 72 -3.43 -2.23 9.12
CA LYS A 72 -2.93 -3.59 9.29
C LYS A 72 -2.91 -4.24 7.91
N VAL A 73 -1.69 -4.46 7.41
CA VAL A 73 -1.39 -5.13 6.14
C VAL A 73 -1.02 -6.60 6.37
N GLY A 74 -0.88 -7.35 5.29
CA GLY A 74 -0.64 -8.80 5.30
C GLY A 74 -1.93 -9.59 5.03
N VAL A 75 -1.80 -10.91 4.83
CA VAL A 75 -2.93 -11.78 4.49
C VAL A 75 -3.16 -12.89 5.52
N TRP A 76 -2.55 -12.75 6.70
CA TRP A 76 -2.62 -13.71 7.79
C TRP A 76 -2.90 -13.04 9.14
N GLY A 77 -3.73 -13.67 9.96
CA GLY A 77 -4.13 -13.17 11.28
C GLY A 77 -5.64 -13.13 11.49
N ALA A 78 -6.05 -12.75 12.71
CA ALA A 78 -7.45 -12.69 13.08
C ALA A 78 -8.16 -11.53 12.36
N TYR A 79 -9.35 -11.79 11.80
CA TYR A 79 -10.17 -10.77 11.13
C TYR A 79 -10.35 -9.53 12.00
N GLU A 80 -10.58 -9.72 13.30
CA GLU A 80 -10.84 -8.65 14.26
C GLU A 80 -9.68 -7.64 14.32
N ASP A 81 -8.43 -8.08 14.21
CA ASP A 81 -7.31 -7.16 14.20
C ASP A 81 -7.32 -6.25 12.97
N TYR A 82 -7.68 -6.81 11.81
CA TYR A 82 -7.83 -6.04 10.58
C TYR A 82 -9.02 -5.09 10.70
N TYR A 83 -10.14 -5.56 11.25
CA TYR A 83 -11.35 -4.78 11.40
C TYR A 83 -11.15 -3.58 12.33
N GLN A 84 -10.55 -3.80 13.51
CA GLN A 84 -10.28 -2.75 14.49
C GLN A 84 -9.32 -1.68 13.93
N CYS A 85 -8.23 -2.10 13.28
CA CYS A 85 -7.26 -1.13 12.74
C CYS A 85 -7.78 -0.43 11.48
N ASN A 86 -8.29 -1.18 10.51
CA ASN A 86 -8.62 -0.66 9.19
C ASN A 86 -10.00 -0.02 9.13
N VAL A 87 -11.00 -0.57 9.83
CA VAL A 87 -12.39 -0.06 9.75
C VAL A 87 -12.65 0.92 10.88
N ILE A 88 -12.56 0.47 12.13
CA ILE A 88 -12.86 1.32 13.31
C ILE A 88 -11.89 2.49 13.42
N GLY A 89 -10.60 2.25 13.13
CA GLY A 89 -9.61 3.33 13.08
C GLY A 89 -9.90 4.39 12.01
N THR A 90 -10.31 3.96 10.81
CA THR A 90 -10.72 4.88 9.73
C THR A 90 -11.98 5.65 10.09
N GLU A 91 -12.99 4.99 10.65
CA GLU A 91 -14.23 5.62 11.11
C GLU A 91 -13.94 6.68 12.19
N SER A 92 -13.09 6.34 13.16
CA SER A 92 -12.67 7.26 14.22
C SER A 92 -11.92 8.47 13.67
N LEU A 93 -11.03 8.25 12.69
CA LEU A 93 -10.29 9.32 12.02
C LEU A 93 -11.25 10.24 11.23
N ILE A 94 -12.21 9.69 10.48
CA ILE A 94 -13.23 10.47 9.76
C ILE A 94 -14.04 11.32 10.76
N SER A 95 -14.48 10.74 11.87
CA SER A 95 -15.21 11.46 12.92
C SER A 95 -14.37 12.59 13.51
N ALA A 96 -13.08 12.34 13.76
CA ALA A 96 -12.12 13.33 14.23
C ALA A 96 -11.90 14.46 13.21
N CYS A 97 -11.77 14.15 11.92
CA CYS A 97 -11.66 15.12 10.84
C CYS A 97 -12.88 16.05 10.81
N LYS A 98 -14.10 15.48 10.83
CA LYS A 98 -15.35 16.25 10.80
C LYS A 98 -15.47 17.18 12.01
N LYS A 99 -15.18 16.68 13.22
CA LYS A 99 -15.25 17.50 14.45
C LYS A 99 -14.20 18.61 14.50
N GLN A 100 -12.99 18.37 13.95
CA GLN A 100 -11.92 19.36 13.88
C GLN A 100 -11.96 20.23 12.62
N ARG A 101 -12.95 20.03 11.74
CA ARG A 101 -13.11 20.76 10.47
C ARG A 101 -11.88 20.63 9.54
N VAL A 102 -11.25 19.47 9.53
CA VAL A 102 -10.25 19.11 8.52
C VAL A 102 -10.93 19.13 7.16
N SER A 103 -10.33 19.77 6.16
CA SER A 103 -10.97 19.98 4.86
C SER A 103 -10.72 18.86 3.85
N PHE A 104 -9.57 18.17 3.95
CA PHE A 104 -9.12 17.22 2.94
C PHE A 104 -8.67 15.88 3.56
N LEU A 105 -9.09 14.77 2.95
CA LEU A 105 -8.67 13.42 3.34
C LEU A 105 -8.28 12.59 2.11
N VAL A 106 -6.99 12.28 1.99
CA VAL A 106 -6.47 11.31 1.02
C VAL A 106 -6.32 9.97 1.73
N TYR A 107 -6.96 8.92 1.22
CA TYR A 107 -6.91 7.58 1.79
C TYR A 107 -6.11 6.63 0.89
N THR A 108 -5.11 5.96 1.47
CA THR A 108 -4.41 4.87 0.78
C THR A 108 -5.26 3.61 0.86
N SER A 109 -5.98 3.30 -0.21
CA SER A 109 -6.73 2.05 -0.42
C SER A 109 -5.85 0.97 -1.06
N SER A 110 -6.44 0.00 -1.76
CA SER A 110 -5.74 -1.10 -2.43
C SER A 110 -6.58 -1.71 -3.55
N PRO A 111 -5.99 -2.23 -4.63
CA PRO A 111 -6.72 -3.03 -5.62
C PRO A 111 -7.41 -4.27 -5.02
N SER A 112 -6.95 -4.74 -3.86
CA SER A 112 -7.61 -5.83 -3.10
C SER A 112 -9.04 -5.51 -2.65
N THR A 113 -9.49 -4.24 -2.73
CA THR A 113 -10.89 -3.89 -2.43
C THR A 113 -11.87 -4.35 -3.51
N VAL A 114 -11.39 -4.55 -4.74
CA VAL A 114 -12.22 -4.98 -5.88
C VAL A 114 -11.79 -6.32 -6.50
N PHE A 115 -10.68 -6.90 -6.03
CA PHE A 115 -10.20 -8.19 -6.53
C PHE A 115 -11.03 -9.36 -5.98
N ASP A 116 -11.74 -10.04 -6.87
CA ASP A 116 -12.60 -11.20 -6.57
C ASP A 116 -11.88 -12.55 -6.82
N GLY A 117 -10.67 -12.51 -7.38
CA GLY A 117 -9.88 -13.68 -7.73
C GLY A 117 -9.94 -14.10 -9.19
N HIS A 118 -10.57 -13.34 -10.07
CA HIS A 118 -10.47 -13.57 -11.52
C HIS A 118 -9.41 -12.65 -12.14
N GLU A 119 -9.06 -12.93 -13.39
CA GLU A 119 -8.15 -12.04 -14.12
C GLU A 119 -8.77 -10.66 -14.29
N VAL A 120 -7.94 -9.63 -14.18
CA VAL A 120 -8.30 -8.25 -14.48
C VAL A 120 -7.30 -7.71 -15.50
N ARG A 121 -7.84 -7.20 -16.62
CA ARG A 121 -7.04 -6.69 -17.75
C ARG A 121 -7.57 -5.31 -18.15
N GLY A 122 -6.92 -4.26 -17.64
CA GLY A 122 -7.22 -2.87 -18.00
C GLY A 122 -8.60 -2.40 -17.54
N ALA A 123 -9.10 -2.94 -16.43
CA ALA A 123 -10.35 -2.46 -15.85
C ALA A 123 -10.12 -1.15 -15.07
N ASP A 124 -11.14 -0.30 -15.04
CA ASP A 124 -11.13 0.99 -14.35
C ASP A 124 -11.83 0.92 -12.99
N GLU A 125 -12.03 2.08 -12.36
CA GLU A 125 -12.64 2.19 -11.03
C GLU A 125 -14.15 1.87 -10.98
N GLY A 126 -14.75 1.54 -12.14
CA GLY A 126 -16.11 1.02 -12.23
C GLY A 126 -16.27 -0.42 -11.72
N LEU A 127 -15.16 -1.13 -11.43
CA LEU A 127 -15.21 -2.47 -10.84
C LEU A 127 -15.99 -2.48 -9.51
N PRO A 128 -16.96 -3.40 -9.34
CA PRO A 128 -17.74 -3.49 -8.14
C PRO A 128 -16.95 -4.06 -6.96
N TYR A 129 -17.36 -3.72 -5.74
CA TYR A 129 -16.91 -4.44 -4.55
C TYR A 129 -17.40 -5.90 -4.59
N PRO A 130 -16.53 -6.91 -4.37
CA PRO A 130 -16.93 -8.30 -4.35
C PRO A 130 -17.91 -8.60 -3.22
N THR A 131 -18.86 -9.51 -3.47
CA THR A 131 -19.75 -10.03 -2.43
C THR A 131 -19.02 -10.95 -1.45
N LYS A 132 -17.93 -11.58 -1.89
CA LYS A 132 -17.07 -12.46 -1.09
C LYS A 132 -15.60 -12.13 -1.32
N PHE A 133 -14.91 -11.75 -0.25
CA PHE A 133 -13.48 -11.46 -0.27
C PHE A 133 -12.63 -12.70 -0.03
N LEU A 134 -11.45 -12.72 -0.66
CA LEU A 134 -10.48 -13.81 -0.52
C LEU A 134 -9.68 -13.77 0.78
N ASN A 135 -9.60 -12.60 1.43
CA ASN A 135 -8.87 -12.42 2.69
C ASN A 135 -9.46 -11.28 3.52
N ALA A 136 -9.08 -11.21 4.81
CA ALA A 136 -9.55 -10.19 5.75
C ALA A 136 -9.08 -8.77 5.40
N TYR A 137 -7.89 -8.64 4.81
CA TYR A 137 -7.33 -7.35 4.41
C TYR A 137 -8.18 -6.69 3.33
N GLY A 138 -8.45 -7.36 2.21
CA GLY A 138 -9.30 -6.86 1.13
C GLY A 138 -10.70 -6.49 1.64
N ALA A 139 -11.31 -7.35 2.45
CA ALA A 139 -12.63 -7.09 3.04
C ALA A 139 -12.67 -5.83 3.92
N THR A 140 -11.66 -5.65 4.77
CA THR A 140 -11.62 -4.50 5.70
C THR A 140 -11.17 -3.22 5.00
N LYS A 141 -10.28 -3.28 4.01
CA LYS A 141 -9.93 -2.15 3.16
C LYS A 141 -11.11 -1.68 2.32
N ALA A 142 -11.93 -2.59 1.79
CA ALA A 142 -13.14 -2.24 1.03
C ALA A 142 -14.17 -1.51 1.91
N LYS A 143 -14.40 -2.01 3.13
CA LYS A 143 -15.27 -1.33 4.11
C LYS A 143 -14.75 0.08 4.44
N ALA A 144 -13.45 0.21 4.71
CA ALA A 144 -12.83 1.49 5.02
C ALA A 144 -12.86 2.46 3.83
N GLU A 145 -12.63 2.00 2.60
CA GLU A 145 -12.78 2.80 1.38
C GLU A 145 -14.21 3.34 1.24
N GLN A 146 -15.22 2.49 1.43
CA GLN A 146 -16.62 2.89 1.42
C GLN A 146 -16.93 3.94 2.50
N LEU A 147 -16.40 3.81 3.72
CA LEU A 147 -16.55 4.82 4.77
C LEU A 147 -15.95 6.17 4.35
N VAL A 148 -14.77 6.17 3.74
CA VAL A 148 -14.11 7.40 3.28
C VAL A 148 -14.88 8.04 2.14
N MET A 149 -15.37 7.26 1.17
CA MET A 149 -16.19 7.77 0.06
C MET A 149 -17.53 8.33 0.55
N ASN A 150 -18.19 7.64 1.48
CA ASN A 150 -19.44 8.12 2.09
C ASN A 150 -19.24 9.34 3.00
N ALA A 151 -18.01 9.61 3.43
CA ALA A 151 -17.69 10.80 4.22
C ALA A 151 -17.47 12.05 3.37
N ASN A 152 -17.36 11.92 2.04
CA ASN A 152 -17.16 13.04 1.14
C ASN A 152 -18.30 14.05 1.22
N SER A 153 -17.94 15.32 1.38
CA SER A 153 -18.88 16.45 1.48
C SER A 153 -18.14 17.76 1.19
N ASP A 154 -18.86 18.88 1.10
CA ASP A 154 -18.23 20.20 0.96
C ASP A 154 -17.32 20.56 2.15
N ALA A 155 -17.62 20.02 3.33
CA ALA A 155 -16.85 20.25 4.55
C ALA A 155 -15.62 19.34 4.68
N LEU A 156 -15.69 18.11 4.15
CA LEU A 156 -14.60 17.15 4.13
C LEU A 156 -14.55 16.47 2.77
N LYS A 157 -13.66 16.96 1.90
CA LYS A 157 -13.44 16.39 0.57
C LYS A 157 -12.49 15.21 0.68
N THR A 158 -12.89 14.07 0.12
CA THR A 158 -12.13 12.82 0.24
C THR A 158 -11.73 12.27 -1.12
N VAL A 159 -10.63 11.52 -1.16
CA VAL A 159 -10.19 10.76 -2.34
C VAL A 159 -9.51 9.47 -1.87
N ALA A 160 -9.67 8.37 -2.60
CA ALA A 160 -8.99 7.11 -2.30
C ALA A 160 -8.07 6.68 -3.45
N LEU A 161 -6.87 6.22 -3.11
CA LEU A 161 -5.88 5.76 -4.08
C LEU A 161 -5.61 4.27 -3.87
N ARG A 162 -5.63 3.46 -4.93
CA ARG A 162 -5.39 2.02 -4.92
C ARG A 162 -4.02 1.71 -5.55
N PRO A 163 -2.89 1.98 -4.86
CA PRO A 163 -1.58 1.62 -5.36
C PRO A 163 -1.41 0.10 -5.44
N HIS A 164 -0.91 -0.40 -6.56
CA HIS A 164 -0.68 -1.84 -6.76
C HIS A 164 0.79 -2.19 -6.55
N LEU A 165 1.06 -3.15 -5.65
CA LEU A 165 2.39 -3.72 -5.39
C LEU A 165 3.49 -2.67 -5.28
N ILE A 166 3.46 -1.88 -4.20
CA ILE A 166 4.47 -0.83 -3.96
C ILE A 166 5.83 -1.46 -3.70
N TRP A 167 6.88 -0.99 -4.38
CA TRP A 167 8.25 -1.48 -4.23
C TRP A 167 9.26 -0.32 -4.29
N GLY A 168 10.45 -0.52 -3.72
CA GLY A 168 11.51 0.49 -3.71
C GLY A 168 12.44 0.38 -2.49
N PRO A 169 13.42 1.29 -2.34
CA PRO A 169 14.27 1.37 -1.16
C PRO A 169 13.44 1.42 0.13
N HIS A 170 13.87 0.73 1.18
CA HIS A 170 13.17 0.61 2.47
C HIS A 170 11.91 -0.27 2.47
N ASP A 171 11.61 -0.99 1.38
CA ASP A 171 10.62 -2.05 1.37
C ASP A 171 10.93 -3.09 2.46
N ASN A 172 9.93 -3.37 3.30
CA ASN A 172 10.04 -4.28 4.44
C ASN A 172 9.21 -5.57 4.29
N GLN A 173 8.60 -5.79 3.13
CA GLN A 173 7.77 -6.97 2.83
C GLN A 173 8.28 -7.75 1.61
N LEU A 174 8.33 -7.14 0.43
CA LEU A 174 8.53 -7.89 -0.83
C LEU A 174 10.01 -8.18 -1.07
N ILE A 175 10.82 -7.13 -1.26
CA ILE A 175 12.25 -7.23 -1.58
C ILE A 175 13.03 -8.09 -0.57
N PRO A 176 12.96 -7.86 0.76
CA PRO A 176 13.75 -8.65 1.71
C PRO A 176 13.36 -10.13 1.73
N ARG A 177 12.06 -10.46 1.60
CA ARG A 177 11.61 -11.86 1.56
C ARG A 177 12.06 -12.58 0.30
N LEU A 178 12.07 -11.89 -0.86
CA LEU A 178 12.60 -12.46 -2.10
C LEU A 178 14.10 -12.75 -1.99
N ILE A 179 14.88 -11.78 -1.48
CA ILE A 179 16.32 -11.91 -1.26
C ILE A 179 16.63 -13.06 -0.30
N GLU A 180 15.96 -13.14 0.85
CA GLU A 180 16.19 -14.20 1.84
C GLU A 180 15.95 -15.59 1.23
N ARG A 181 14.82 -15.76 0.51
CA ARG A 181 14.47 -17.04 -0.10
C ARG A 181 15.39 -17.43 -1.24
N ALA A 182 15.85 -16.47 -2.03
CA ALA A 182 16.82 -16.69 -3.10
C ALA A 182 18.17 -17.11 -2.52
N ARG A 183 18.68 -16.42 -1.49
CA ARG A 183 19.92 -16.78 -0.77
C ARG A 183 19.86 -18.18 -0.16
N ARG A 184 18.69 -18.60 0.34
CA ARG A 184 18.45 -19.95 0.87
C ARG A 184 18.25 -21.02 -0.20
N GLY A 185 18.18 -20.67 -1.49
CA GLY A 185 17.94 -21.60 -2.58
C GLY A 185 16.53 -22.22 -2.62
N VAL A 186 15.58 -21.65 -1.86
CA VAL A 186 14.20 -22.16 -1.72
C VAL A 186 13.16 -21.33 -2.47
N LEU A 187 13.56 -20.23 -3.11
CA LEU A 187 12.68 -19.46 -3.97
C LEU A 187 12.35 -20.26 -5.23
N LYS A 188 11.05 -20.42 -5.50
CA LYS A 188 10.52 -20.99 -6.74
C LYS A 188 9.47 -20.02 -7.28
N LEU A 189 9.52 -19.77 -8.58
CA LEU A 189 8.52 -18.99 -9.28
C LEU A 189 7.27 -19.83 -9.51
N ILE A 190 6.13 -19.20 -9.79
CA ILE A 190 4.92 -19.94 -10.17
C ILE A 190 4.84 -19.94 -11.69
N ASN A 191 4.61 -21.10 -12.30
CA ASN A 191 4.35 -21.17 -13.73
C ASN A 191 2.96 -20.57 -14.01
N ASN A 192 2.95 -19.29 -14.37
CA ASN A 192 1.76 -18.47 -14.48
C ASN A 192 1.48 -17.99 -15.91
N HIS A 193 2.07 -18.67 -16.91
CA HIS A 193 1.84 -18.38 -18.32
C HIS A 193 2.00 -16.90 -18.68
N ASN A 194 3.02 -16.24 -18.12
CA ASN A 194 3.35 -14.83 -18.34
C ASN A 194 2.25 -13.86 -17.85
N ALA A 195 1.64 -14.17 -16.71
CA ALA A 195 0.69 -13.28 -16.05
C ALA A 195 1.28 -11.88 -15.83
N LEU A 196 0.58 -10.86 -16.33
CA LEU A 196 0.94 -9.46 -16.17
C LEU A 196 0.38 -8.89 -14.87
N VAL A 197 1.15 -8.02 -14.23
CA VAL A 197 0.75 -7.34 -12.99
C VAL A 197 1.15 -5.88 -13.05
N ASP A 198 0.30 -5.01 -12.48
CA ASP A 198 0.70 -3.65 -12.18
C ASP A 198 1.58 -3.60 -10.94
N THR A 199 2.58 -2.72 -10.99
CA THR A 199 3.41 -2.37 -9.84
C THR A 199 3.47 -0.86 -9.71
N VAL A 200 3.96 -0.33 -8.59
CA VAL A 200 4.26 1.10 -8.47
C VAL A 200 5.53 1.31 -7.66
N TYR A 201 6.43 2.17 -8.16
CA TYR A 201 7.60 2.56 -7.40
C TYR A 201 7.18 3.50 -6.26
N VAL A 202 7.76 3.35 -5.07
CA VAL A 202 7.30 4.03 -3.84
C VAL A 202 7.26 5.56 -3.94
N ASP A 203 8.22 6.17 -4.63
CA ASP A 203 8.25 7.63 -4.81
C ASP A 203 7.10 8.11 -5.71
N ASN A 204 6.77 7.35 -6.77
CA ASN A 204 5.62 7.63 -7.64
C ASN A 204 4.30 7.42 -6.88
N ALA A 205 4.22 6.38 -6.05
CA ALA A 205 3.06 6.16 -5.21
C ALA A 205 2.86 7.30 -4.22
N ALA A 206 3.92 7.80 -3.59
CA ALA A 206 3.86 8.94 -2.69
C ALA A 206 3.46 10.22 -3.44
N GLN A 207 4.03 10.44 -4.63
CA GLN A 207 3.69 11.56 -5.51
C GLN A 207 2.19 11.58 -5.83
N ALA A 208 1.59 10.43 -6.15
CA ALA A 208 0.15 10.33 -6.39
C ALA A 208 -0.69 10.84 -5.20
N HIS A 209 -0.23 10.65 -3.96
CA HIS A 209 -0.92 11.16 -2.77
C HIS A 209 -0.81 12.68 -2.66
N LEU A 210 0.36 13.25 -2.98
CA LEU A 210 0.55 14.70 -2.98
C LEU A 210 -0.27 15.39 -4.07
N LEU A 211 -0.28 14.82 -5.29
CA LEU A 211 -1.08 15.29 -6.42
C LEU A 211 -2.58 15.22 -6.10
N ALA A 212 -3.04 14.12 -5.52
CA ALA A 212 -4.43 13.99 -5.11
C ALA A 212 -4.81 15.02 -4.02
N LEU A 213 -3.92 15.28 -3.05
CA LEU A 213 -4.14 16.30 -2.04
C LEU A 213 -4.21 17.72 -2.64
N GLU A 214 -3.32 18.02 -3.57
CA GLU A 214 -3.29 19.30 -4.29
C GLU A 214 -4.57 19.54 -5.09
N HIS A 215 -4.97 18.56 -5.90
CA HIS A 215 -6.18 18.66 -6.72
C HIS A 215 -7.46 18.66 -5.87
N LEU A 216 -7.50 17.96 -4.73
CA LEU A 216 -8.60 18.08 -3.78
C LEU A 216 -8.79 19.53 -3.30
N LYS A 217 -7.68 20.23 -3.04
CA LYS A 217 -7.66 21.60 -2.55
C LYS A 217 -7.99 22.62 -3.62
N GLU A 218 -7.38 22.52 -4.80
CA GLU A 218 -7.43 23.58 -5.82
C GLU A 218 -8.67 23.50 -6.69
N THR A 219 -9.00 22.30 -7.19
CA THR A 219 -10.06 22.12 -8.19
C THR A 219 -11.19 21.22 -7.71
N SER A 220 -10.93 20.40 -6.68
CA SER A 220 -11.84 19.37 -6.17
C SER A 220 -12.32 18.35 -7.22
N THR A 221 -11.62 18.23 -8.36
CA THR A 221 -11.96 17.33 -9.47
C THR A 221 -11.97 15.86 -9.07
N CYS A 222 -11.15 15.51 -8.07
CA CYS A 222 -11.00 14.16 -7.53
C CYS A 222 -11.82 13.88 -6.26
N ALA A 223 -12.62 14.86 -5.78
CA ALA A 223 -13.42 14.68 -4.57
C ALA A 223 -14.48 13.59 -4.75
N GLY A 224 -14.59 12.68 -3.78
CA GLY A 224 -15.51 11.54 -3.78
C GLY A 224 -15.14 10.44 -4.77
N LYS A 225 -13.92 10.46 -5.32
CA LYS A 225 -13.46 9.48 -6.32
C LYS A 225 -12.40 8.53 -5.78
N VAL A 226 -12.24 7.43 -6.50
CA VAL A 226 -11.22 6.41 -6.28
C VAL A 226 -10.35 6.35 -7.53
N TYR A 227 -9.05 6.02 -7.37
CA TYR A 227 -8.13 5.87 -8.49
C TYR A 227 -7.20 4.67 -8.32
N PHE A 228 -6.97 3.90 -9.38
CA PHE A 228 -5.82 2.99 -9.44
C PHE A 228 -4.53 3.75 -9.68
N ILE A 229 -3.48 3.36 -8.97
CA ILE A 229 -2.14 3.96 -9.10
C ILE A 229 -1.14 2.84 -9.44
N SER A 230 -0.49 2.94 -10.60
CA SER A 230 0.51 2.00 -11.10
C SER A 230 1.64 2.71 -11.84
N GLN A 231 2.63 1.95 -12.32
CA GLN A 231 3.68 2.40 -13.25
C GLN A 231 3.17 2.63 -14.68
N ASP A 232 1.88 2.39 -14.97
CA ASP A 232 1.35 2.46 -16.34
C ASP A 232 2.04 1.52 -17.35
N GLU A 233 2.77 0.54 -16.83
CA GLU A 233 3.60 -0.40 -17.56
C GLU A 233 3.42 -1.78 -16.90
N PRO A 234 2.36 -2.54 -17.24
CA PRO A 234 2.15 -3.88 -16.70
C PRO A 234 3.32 -4.80 -17.05
N VAL A 235 3.85 -5.51 -16.06
CA VAL A 235 5.03 -6.36 -16.21
C VAL A 235 4.72 -7.82 -15.95
N GLU A 236 5.45 -8.73 -16.60
CA GLU A 236 5.41 -10.14 -16.23
C GLU A 236 5.98 -10.32 -14.83
N ILE A 237 5.17 -10.83 -13.89
CA ILE A 237 5.55 -10.91 -12.47
C ILE A 237 6.84 -11.72 -12.25
N ASN A 238 7.05 -12.80 -13.00
CA ASN A 238 8.25 -13.64 -12.89
C ASN A 238 9.51 -12.91 -13.39
N ALA A 239 9.38 -12.17 -14.49
CA ALA A 239 10.47 -11.34 -15.00
C ALA A 239 10.79 -10.21 -14.01
N PHE A 240 9.76 -9.57 -13.45
CA PHE A 240 9.90 -8.51 -12.46
C PHE A 240 10.58 -9.00 -11.16
N ILE A 241 10.19 -10.18 -10.64
CA ILE A 241 10.88 -10.81 -9.50
C ILE A 241 12.36 -11.00 -9.82
N ASN A 242 12.70 -11.53 -11.00
CA ASN A 242 14.09 -11.72 -11.39
C ASN A 242 14.85 -10.39 -11.55
N ARG A 243 14.19 -9.30 -11.99
CA ARG A 243 14.79 -7.96 -12.00
C ARG A 243 15.13 -7.45 -10.61
N ILE A 244 14.28 -7.70 -9.60
CA ILE A 244 14.59 -7.40 -8.20
C ILE A 244 15.80 -8.21 -7.70
N LEU A 245 15.86 -9.51 -8.02
CA LEU A 245 16.99 -10.35 -7.64
C LEU A 245 18.31 -9.86 -8.26
N MET A 246 18.29 -9.49 -9.54
CA MET A 246 19.46 -8.91 -10.22
C MET A 246 19.89 -7.59 -9.58
N ALA A 247 18.95 -6.72 -9.20
CA ALA A 247 19.27 -5.50 -8.46
C ALA A 247 19.92 -5.77 -7.08
N ALA A 248 19.64 -6.94 -6.49
CA ALA A 248 20.24 -7.42 -5.25
C ALA A 248 21.54 -8.24 -5.46
N ASP A 249 22.12 -8.21 -6.68
CA ASP A 249 23.30 -9.00 -7.07
C ASP A 249 23.12 -10.52 -6.85
N LEU A 250 21.88 -11.02 -7.02
CA LEU A 250 21.52 -12.44 -6.92
C LEU A 250 21.17 -13.04 -8.28
N PRO A 251 21.44 -14.35 -8.50
CA PRO A 251 21.13 -15.01 -9.75
C PRO A 251 19.62 -15.12 -9.98
N ALA A 252 19.21 -15.05 -11.25
CA ALA A 252 17.82 -15.27 -11.64
C ALA A 252 17.36 -16.70 -11.28
N VAL A 253 16.12 -16.80 -10.80
CA VAL A 253 15.47 -18.07 -10.49
C VAL A 253 14.68 -18.53 -11.69
N GLN A 254 14.93 -19.78 -12.12
CA GLN A 254 14.22 -20.44 -13.22
C GLN A 254 13.31 -21.59 -12.74
N LYS A 255 13.48 -22.03 -11.49
CA LYS A 255 12.70 -23.14 -10.92
C LYS A 255 11.25 -22.70 -10.74
N THR A 256 10.31 -23.39 -11.38
CA THR A 256 8.88 -23.11 -11.27
C THR A 256 8.14 -24.20 -10.49
N ILE A 257 6.98 -23.84 -9.94
CA ILE A 257 5.96 -24.77 -9.44
C ILE A 257 4.64 -24.51 -10.16
N SER A 258 3.80 -25.54 -10.31
CA SER A 258 2.50 -25.35 -10.94
C SER A 258 1.56 -24.53 -10.04
N PRO A 259 0.60 -23.76 -10.61
CA PRO A 259 -0.39 -23.01 -9.84
C PRO A 259 -1.16 -23.86 -8.83
N LYS A 260 -1.50 -25.10 -9.22
CA LYS A 260 -2.20 -26.06 -8.35
C LYS A 260 -1.33 -26.46 -7.14
N LEU A 261 -0.04 -26.69 -7.35
CA LEU A 261 0.90 -27.00 -6.27
C LEU A 261 1.11 -25.78 -5.36
N ALA A 262 1.21 -24.58 -5.91
CA ALA A 262 1.32 -23.35 -5.12
C ALA A 262 0.08 -23.14 -4.25
N TYR A 263 -1.12 -23.29 -4.82
CA TYR A 263 -2.38 -23.17 -4.09
C TYR A 263 -2.51 -24.25 -2.99
N GLY A 264 -2.16 -25.49 -3.31
CA GLY A 264 -2.17 -26.60 -2.34
C GLY A 264 -1.17 -26.39 -1.20
N ALA A 265 0.06 -25.98 -1.50
CA ALA A 265 1.07 -25.64 -0.50
C ALA A 265 0.60 -24.47 0.39
N GLY A 266 -0.03 -23.45 -0.20
CA GLY A 266 -0.65 -22.36 0.55
C GLY A 266 -1.74 -22.87 1.50
N ALA A 267 -2.63 -23.75 1.04
CA ALA A 267 -3.68 -24.33 1.87
C ALA A 267 -3.12 -25.11 3.07
N ILE A 268 -2.08 -25.91 2.85
CA ILE A 268 -1.40 -26.70 3.89
C ILE A 268 -0.73 -25.79 4.91
N LEU A 269 0.03 -24.79 4.46
CA LEU A 269 0.69 -23.83 5.35
C LEU A 269 -0.33 -23.06 6.20
N GLU A 270 -1.42 -22.60 5.58
CA GLU A 270 -2.50 -21.96 6.32
C GLU A 270 -3.11 -22.89 7.38
N PHE A 271 -3.37 -24.16 7.05
CA PHE A 271 -3.92 -25.12 7.99
C PHE A 271 -3.01 -25.32 9.21
N PHE A 272 -1.72 -25.58 8.99
CA PHE A 272 -0.76 -25.79 10.08
C PHE A 272 -0.52 -24.52 10.91
N TYR A 273 -0.45 -23.34 10.27
CA TYR A 273 -0.26 -22.09 11.00
C TYR A 273 -1.47 -21.76 11.88
N LYS A 274 -2.70 -22.07 11.42
CA LYS A 274 -3.92 -21.95 12.24
C LYS A 274 -3.93 -22.95 13.38
N LEU A 275 -3.60 -24.22 13.11
CA LEU A 275 -3.57 -25.28 14.10
C LEU A 275 -2.55 -24.99 15.22
N LEU A 276 -1.37 -24.47 14.85
CA LEU A 276 -0.28 -24.15 15.76
C LEU A 276 -0.39 -22.74 16.38
N GLY A 277 -1.42 -21.95 16.04
CA GLY A 277 -1.60 -20.58 16.55
C GLY A 277 -0.49 -19.61 16.14
N ILE A 278 0.25 -19.91 15.07
CA ILE A 278 1.37 -19.08 14.61
C ILE A 278 0.83 -17.79 14.01
N ARG A 279 1.19 -16.66 14.66
CA ARG A 279 0.78 -15.31 14.24
C ARG A 279 1.62 -14.74 13.10
N ALA A 280 2.83 -15.28 12.88
CA ALA A 280 3.66 -14.92 11.73
C ALA A 280 2.98 -15.35 10.43
N GLU A 281 3.12 -14.55 9.37
CA GLU A 281 2.53 -14.85 8.08
C GLU A 281 3.22 -16.05 7.41
N PRO A 282 2.46 -17.04 6.91
CA PRO A 282 3.06 -18.17 6.21
C PRO A 282 3.72 -17.73 4.90
N MET A 283 4.79 -18.44 4.54
CA MET A 283 5.62 -18.18 3.35
C MET A 283 4.84 -18.19 2.02
N LEU A 284 3.67 -18.82 2.00
CA LEU A 284 2.73 -18.82 0.89
C LEU A 284 1.33 -19.01 1.46
N THR A 285 0.38 -18.17 1.03
CA THR A 285 -1.05 -18.36 1.29
C THR A 285 -1.75 -18.69 -0.01
N ARG A 286 -2.98 -19.23 0.05
CA ARG A 286 -3.82 -19.44 -1.14
C ARG A 286 -4.07 -18.13 -1.87
N PHE A 287 -4.22 -17.03 -1.14
CA PHE A 287 -4.37 -15.70 -1.72
C PHE A 287 -3.13 -15.27 -2.50
N VAL A 288 -1.94 -15.35 -1.88
CA VAL A 288 -0.67 -14.99 -2.55
C VAL A 288 -0.41 -15.89 -3.75
N ALA A 289 -0.64 -17.20 -3.62
CA ALA A 289 -0.53 -18.14 -4.74
C ALA A 289 -1.46 -17.74 -5.89
N LYS A 290 -2.72 -17.38 -5.59
CA LYS A 290 -3.69 -16.97 -6.61
C LYS A 290 -3.32 -15.64 -7.27
N GLN A 291 -2.94 -14.63 -6.48
CA GLN A 291 -2.53 -13.32 -7.00
C GLN A 291 -1.31 -13.41 -7.91
N LEU A 292 -0.35 -14.28 -7.60
CA LEU A 292 0.84 -14.51 -8.44
C LEU A 292 0.56 -15.35 -9.71
N THR A 293 -0.64 -15.92 -9.84
CA THR A 293 -1.02 -16.78 -10.98
C THR A 293 -1.92 -16.11 -12.00
N VAL A 294 -2.62 -15.04 -11.63
CA VAL A 294 -3.60 -14.40 -12.50
C VAL A 294 -3.09 -13.06 -13.00
N THR A 295 -3.44 -12.73 -14.24
CA THR A 295 -3.19 -11.39 -14.79
C THR A 295 -4.04 -10.37 -14.03
N CYS A 296 -3.41 -9.29 -13.53
CA CYS A 296 -4.08 -8.26 -12.74
C CYS A 296 -3.43 -6.89 -12.95
N TRP A 297 -3.96 -6.14 -13.92
CA TRP A 297 -3.57 -4.76 -14.19
C TRP A 297 -4.81 -3.91 -14.54
N TYR A 298 -4.73 -2.61 -14.31
CA TYR A 298 -5.84 -1.67 -14.28
C TYR A 298 -5.57 -0.47 -15.19
N ASP A 299 -6.64 0.16 -15.68
CA ASP A 299 -6.54 1.44 -16.38
C ASP A 299 -6.40 2.58 -15.36
N ILE A 300 -5.37 3.42 -15.53
CA ILE A 300 -5.11 4.59 -14.68
C ILE A 300 -5.43 5.92 -15.41
N SER A 301 -6.14 5.87 -16.53
CA SER A 301 -6.53 7.04 -17.33
C SER A 301 -7.29 8.10 -16.51
N ALA A 302 -8.11 7.67 -15.56
CA ALA A 302 -8.81 8.57 -14.65
C ALA A 302 -7.84 9.34 -13.74
N ALA A 303 -6.82 8.67 -13.18
CA ALA A 303 -5.80 9.31 -12.34
C ALA A 303 -4.97 10.33 -13.14
N LYS A 304 -4.59 9.99 -14.37
CA LYS A 304 -3.87 10.90 -15.28
C LYS A 304 -4.67 12.16 -15.59
N ARG A 305 -5.98 12.02 -15.82
CA ARG A 305 -6.86 13.13 -16.21
C ARG A 305 -7.23 14.01 -15.03
N ASP A 306 -7.62 13.41 -13.90
CA ASP A 306 -8.27 14.14 -12.80
C ASP A 306 -7.27 14.71 -11.78
N ILE A 307 -6.12 14.05 -11.60
CA ILE A 307 -5.07 14.46 -10.65
C ILE A 307 -3.68 14.62 -11.30
N GLY A 308 -3.59 14.54 -12.63
CA GLY A 308 -2.34 14.72 -13.37
C GLY A 308 -1.29 13.63 -13.14
N TYR A 309 -1.64 12.50 -12.52
CA TYR A 309 -0.66 11.47 -12.14
C TYR A 309 0.00 10.84 -13.37
N ARG A 310 1.33 10.93 -13.44
CA ARG A 310 2.17 10.14 -14.33
C ARG A 310 3.41 9.66 -13.55
N PRO A 311 3.82 8.40 -13.71
CA PRO A 311 5.05 7.89 -13.09
C PRO A 311 6.26 8.70 -13.57
N GLU A 312 6.95 9.37 -12.65
CA GLU A 312 8.17 10.12 -12.98
C GLU A 312 9.40 9.22 -12.99
N ILE A 313 9.43 8.24 -12.08
CA ILE A 313 10.53 7.29 -11.96
C ILE A 313 10.18 6.00 -12.68
N SER A 314 10.95 5.69 -13.72
CA SER A 314 10.80 4.44 -14.47
C SER A 314 11.13 3.23 -13.61
N ILE A 315 10.68 2.04 -14.04
CA ILE A 315 11.02 0.78 -13.36
C ILE A 315 12.54 0.57 -13.33
N GLU A 316 13.24 0.93 -14.40
CA GLU A 316 14.69 0.75 -14.48
C GLU A 316 15.44 1.65 -13.48
N GLU A 317 15.08 2.93 -13.42
CA GLU A 317 15.66 3.87 -12.46
C GLU A 317 15.33 3.44 -11.01
N GLY A 318 14.09 3.01 -10.75
CA GLY A 318 13.69 2.51 -9.44
C GLY A 318 14.53 1.29 -9.00
N LEU A 319 14.79 0.34 -9.90
CA LEU A 319 15.63 -0.84 -9.63
C LEU A 319 17.09 -0.45 -9.36
N ARG A 320 17.63 0.53 -10.08
CA ARG A 320 18.97 1.07 -9.84
C ARG A 320 19.09 1.70 -8.44
N ARG A 321 18.05 2.43 -7.99
CA ARG A 321 17.98 2.98 -6.64
C ARG A 321 17.89 1.89 -5.57
N VAL A 322 17.08 0.85 -5.80
CA VAL A 322 17.03 -0.34 -4.93
C VAL A 322 18.40 -0.99 -4.80
N SER A 323 19.10 -1.22 -5.91
CA SER A 323 20.45 -1.81 -5.90
C SER A 323 21.43 -0.96 -5.08
N SER A 324 21.42 0.35 -5.30
CA SER A 324 22.27 1.30 -4.55
C SER A 324 21.98 1.26 -3.05
N TRP A 325 20.70 1.23 -2.67
CA TRP A 325 20.25 1.14 -1.27
C TRP A 325 20.67 -0.19 -0.62
N LEU A 326 20.54 -1.33 -1.31
CA LEU A 326 20.96 -2.63 -0.81
C LEU A 326 22.47 -2.65 -0.52
N ARG A 327 23.28 -2.18 -1.48
CA ARG A 327 24.74 -2.11 -1.34
C ARG A 327 25.20 -1.21 -0.19
N GLN A 328 24.50 -0.10 0.06
CA GLN A 328 24.79 0.78 1.21
C GLN A 328 24.48 0.08 2.53
N ASN A 329 23.34 -0.62 2.64
CA ASN A 329 22.98 -1.33 3.86
C ASN A 329 23.88 -2.53 4.16
N GLU A 330 24.43 -3.19 3.15
CA GLU A 330 25.41 -4.26 3.35
C GLU A 330 26.75 -3.75 3.86
N ARG A 331 27.17 -2.54 3.45
CA ARG A 331 28.39 -1.89 3.96
C ARG A 331 28.28 -1.40 5.40
N ASN A 332 27.06 -1.15 5.87
CA ASN A 332 26.76 -0.66 7.21
C ASN A 332 26.48 -1.79 8.23
N LYS A 333 26.59 -3.06 7.83
CA LYS A 333 26.47 -4.25 8.69
C LYS A 333 27.84 -4.84 9.00
#